data_AF-A0A7D9EI30-F1
#
_entry.id   AF-A0A7D9EI30-F1
#
_cell.length_a   1.000
_cell.length_b   1.000
_cell.length_c   1.000
_cell.angle_alpha   90.00
_cell.angle_beta   90.00
_cell.angle_gamma   90.00
#
_symmetry.space_group_name_H-M   'P 1'
#
loop_
_entity.id
_entity.type
_entity.pdbx_description
1 polymer ?
#
loop_
_entity_poly.entity_id
_entity_poly.type
_entity_poly.pdbx_seq_one_letter_code
_entity_poly.pdbx_strand_id
1 'polypeptide(L)' 'MPVGFQARLENTSCFHFKTKAILWRIKWEFPQANTHYVEAKVSENPVFKQRLKGFIVNARLPDGVQTLMCQQERVI' A
#
# COMPACT_ATOMS: atom_id res chain seq x y z
N MET A 1 -2.02 -17.52 7.08
CA MET A 1 -0.62 -17.50 6.60
C MET A 1 0.28 -18.15 7.65
N PRO A 2 1.20 -19.07 7.32
CA PRO A 2 2.11 -19.70 8.29
C PRO A 2 2.99 -18.67 9.03
N VAL A 3 3.51 -19.03 10.21
CA VAL A 3 4.21 -18.10 11.11
C VAL A 3 5.52 -17.57 10.53
N GLY A 4 6.22 -18.37 9.71
CA GLY A 4 7.51 -17.99 9.12
C GLY A 4 7.45 -17.19 7.81
N PHE A 5 6.26 -16.82 7.32
CA PHE A 5 6.14 -16.11 6.05
C PHE A 5 6.37 -14.61 6.26
N GLN A 6 7.26 -14.00 5.47
CA GLN A 6 7.54 -12.55 5.51
C GLN A 6 6.26 -11.72 5.35
N ALA A 7 5.35 -12.12 4.46
CA ALA A 7 4.07 -11.43 4.27
C ALA A 7 3.18 -11.43 5.53
N ARG A 8 3.38 -12.37 6.47
CA ARG A 8 2.70 -12.35 7.79
C ARG A 8 3.35 -11.35 8.72
N LEU A 9 4.69 -11.29 8.74
CA LEU A 9 5.46 -10.33 9.53
C LEU A 9 5.16 -8.89 9.10
N GLU A 10 5.00 -8.66 7.81
CA GLU A 10 4.69 -7.35 7.24
C GLU A 10 3.22 -6.94 7.42
N ASN A 11 2.32 -7.86 7.78
CA ASN A 11 0.90 -7.57 7.89
C ASN A 11 0.61 -6.74 9.15
N THR A 12 0.31 -5.45 8.94
CA THR A 12 -0.07 -4.52 10.00
C THR A 12 -1.59 -4.28 10.07
N SER A 13 -2.40 -5.18 9.50
CA SER A 13 -3.85 -5.04 9.51
C SER A 13 -4.39 -5.35 10.91
N CYS A 14 -5.21 -4.46 11.46
CA CYS A 14 -5.71 -4.59 12.82
C CYS A 14 -7.11 -4.00 12.98
N PHE A 15 -7.85 -4.46 13.97
CA PHE A 15 -9.11 -3.84 14.35
C PHE A 15 -8.85 -2.65 15.27
N HIS A 16 -9.36 -1.47 14.91
CA HIS A 16 -9.17 -0.26 15.69
C HIS A 16 -10.40 0.03 16.55
N PHE A 17 -10.26 -0.21 17.86
CA PHE A 17 -11.38 -0.16 18.82
C PHE A 17 -12.08 1.20 18.91
N LYS A 18 -11.33 2.31 18.85
CA LYS A 18 -11.90 3.66 18.97
C LYS A 18 -12.79 4.04 17.78
N THR A 19 -12.41 3.60 16.58
CA THR A 19 -13.14 3.91 15.34
C THR A 19 -14.08 2.79 14.91
N LYS A 20 -14.10 1.67 15.64
CA LYS A 20 -14.86 0.45 15.33
C LYS A 20 -14.72 0.03 13.86
N ALA A 21 -13.51 0.12 13.32
CA ALA A 21 -13.24 -0.15 11.92
C ALA A 21 -12.00 -1.01 11.78
N ILE A 22 -11.99 -1.86 10.75
CA ILE A 22 -10.79 -2.60 10.37
C ILE A 22 -9.85 -1.63 9.64
N LEU A 23 -8.59 -1.64 10.07
CA LEU A 23 -7.50 -0.95 9.41
C LEU A 23 -6.68 -1.97 8.62
N TRP A 24 -6.59 -1.76 7.32
CA TRP A 24 -5.92 -2.65 6.38
C TRP A 24 -4.52 -2.14 6.02
N ARG A 25 -3.61 -3.06 5.74
CA ARG A 25 -2.39 -2.77 4.98
C ARG A 25 -2.64 -3.17 3.53
N ILE A 26 -2.58 -2.21 2.61
CA ILE A 26 -2.84 -2.43 1.19
C ILE A 26 -1.54 -2.24 0.42
N LYS A 27 -1.20 -3.22 -0.42
CA LYS A 27 -0.12 -3.10 -1.42
C LYS A 27 -0.78 -2.83 -2.77
N TRP A 28 -0.52 -1.66 -3.31
CA TRP A 28 -0.93 -1.24 -4.65
C TRP A 28 0.18 -1.60 -5.62
N GLU A 29 -0.15 -2.36 -6.65
CA GLU A 29 0.80 -2.71 -7.72
C GLU A 29 0.32 -2.07 -9.03
N PHE A 30 1.21 -1.31 -9.67
CA PHE A 30 0.95 -0.65 -10.94
C PHE A 30 1.92 -1.21 -11.98
N PRO A 31 1.56 -2.31 -12.67
CA PRO A 31 2.45 -3.01 -13.59
C PRO A 31 2.93 -2.12 -14.74
N GLN A 32 2.05 -1.25 -15.25
CA GLN A 32 2.37 -0.34 -16.35
C GLN A 32 3.46 0.69 -16.02
N ALA A 33 3.57 1.06 -14.74
CA ALA A 33 4.59 1.99 -14.27
C ALA A 33 5.80 1.27 -13.64
N ASN A 34 5.75 -0.06 -13.51
CA ASN A 34 6.71 -0.86 -12.74
C ASN A 34 6.94 -0.33 -11.31
N THR A 35 5.87 0.20 -10.69
CA THR A 35 5.91 0.76 -9.33
C THR A 35 4.92 0.04 -8.42
N HIS A 36 5.27 -0.02 -7.13
CA HIS A 36 4.37 -0.49 -6.10
C HIS A 36 4.34 0.50 -4.94
N TYR A 37 3.20 0.59 -4.26
CA TYR A 37 2.99 1.46 -3.12
C TYR A 37 2.37 0.68 -1.98
N VAL A 38 2.84 0.94 -0.76
CA VAL A 38 2.28 0.31 0.44
C VAL A 38 1.60 1.36 1.29
N GLU A 39 0.30 1.20 1.48
CA GLU A 39 -0.51 2.05 2.33
C GLU A 39 -0.87 1.28 3.61
N ALA A 40 -0.41 1.78 4.76
CA ALA A 40 -0.73 1.19 6.05
C ALA A 40 -1.92 1.93 6.69
N LYS A 41 -2.70 1.20 7.49
CA LYS A 41 -3.81 1.74 8.30
C LYS A 41 -4.96 2.33 7.48
N VAL A 42 -5.30 1.69 6.35
CA VAL A 42 -6.45 2.09 5.53
C VAL A 42 -7.73 1.63 6.20
N SER A 43 -8.56 2.59 6.62
CA SER A 43 -9.90 2.26 7.13
C SER A 43 -10.76 1.62 6.04
N GLU A 44 -11.62 0.69 6.43
CA GLU A 44 -12.65 0.09 5.58
C GLU A 44 -13.71 1.09 5.08
N ASN A 45 -13.93 2.19 5.80
CA ASN A 45 -14.99 3.15 5.50
C ASN A 45 -14.83 3.92 4.16
N PRO A 46 -13.64 4.45 3.79
CA PRO A 46 -13.47 5.17 2.53
C PRO A 46 -13.66 4.27 1.30
N VAL A 47 -14.35 4.80 0.29
CA VAL A 47 -14.53 4.14 -1.00
C VAL A 47 -13.17 3.99 -1.70
N PHE A 48 -12.84 2.78 -2.14
CA PHE A 48 -11.61 2.45 -2.87
C PHE A 48 -11.27 3.43 -3.99
N LYS A 49 -12.29 3.88 -4.75
CA LYS A 49 -12.16 4.86 -5.83
C LYS A 49 -11.61 6.21 -5.35
N GLN A 50 -11.96 6.66 -4.14
CA GLN A 50 -11.45 7.92 -3.59
C GLN A 50 -9.96 7.83 -3.25
N ARG A 51 -9.51 6.67 -2.74
CA ARG A 51 -8.10 6.41 -2.45
C ARG A 51 -7.28 6.31 -3.73
N LEU A 52 -7.79 5.57 -4.72
CA LEU A 52 -7.10 5.38 -6.00
C LEU A 52 -6.89 6.69 -6.78
N LYS A 53 -7.82 7.65 -6.66
CA LYS A 53 -7.67 8.99 -7.27
C LYS A 53 -6.38 9.70 -6.85
N GLY A 54 -5.93 9.50 -5.60
CA GLY A 54 -4.67 10.09 -5.12
C GLY A 54 -3.46 9.61 -5.92
N PHE A 55 -3.45 8.33 -6.31
CA PHE A 55 -2.36 7.71 -7.07
C PHE A 55 -2.43 8.00 -8.59
N ILE A 56 -3.63 8.18 -9.15
CA ILE A 56 -3.82 8.41 -10.59
C ILE A 56 -3.67 9.89 -10.96
N VAL A 57 -4.21 10.80 -10.14
CA VAL A 57 -4.33 12.23 -10.50
C VAL A 57 -3.10 13.03 -10.11
N ASN A 58 -2.49 12.69 -8.96
CA ASN A 58 -1.30 13.35 -8.48
C ASN A 58 -0.18 12.30 -8.44
N ALA A 59 0.78 12.38 -9.36
CA ALA A 59 2.07 11.71 -9.20
C ALA A 59 2.90 12.33 -8.04
N ARG A 60 2.23 12.83 -7.00
CA ARG A 60 2.80 13.37 -5.76
C ARG A 60 2.28 12.53 -4.61
N LEU A 61 3.20 11.73 -4.10
CA LEU A 61 2.99 10.74 -3.06
C LEU A 61 2.65 11.44 -1.73
N PRO A 62 1.72 10.89 -0.93
CA PRO A 62 1.55 11.33 0.45
C PRO A 62 2.83 11.00 1.25
N ASP A 63 3.31 11.97 2.03
CA ASP A 63 4.54 11.89 2.82
C ASP A 63 4.48 10.69 3.78
N GLY A 64 5.26 9.64 3.47
CA GLY A 64 5.33 8.42 4.28
C GLY A 64 5.30 7.09 3.52
N VAL A 65 5.16 7.10 2.19
CA VAL A 65 5.22 5.87 1.36
C VAL A 65 6.67 5.61 0.92
N GLN A 66 7.28 4.53 1.43
CA GLN A 66 8.59 4.07 0.96
C GLN A 66 8.48 3.67 -0.52
N THR A 67 9.16 4.43 -1.37
CA THR A 67 9.34 4.08 -2.78
C THR A 67 10.52 3.12 -2.86
N LEU A 68 10.26 1.81 -2.94
CA LEU A 68 11.29 0.86 -3.35
C LEU A 68 11.34 0.89 -4.88
N MET A 69 12.17 1.80 -5.39
CA MET A 69 12.56 1.83 -6.80
C MET A 69 13.21 0.49 -7.13
N CYS A 70 12.55 -0.33 -7.95
CA CYS A 70 13.19 -1.45 -8.60
C CYS A 70 14.18 -0.87 -9.60
N GLN A 71 15.48 -0.90 -9.28
CA GLN A 71 16.53 -0.54 -10.23
C GLN A 71 16.48 -1.54 -11.39
N GLN A 72 15.89 -1.13 -12.51
CA GLN A 72 16.01 -1.85 -13.76
C GLN A 72 17.34 -1.44 -14.38
N GLU A 73 18.39 -2.24 -14.17
CA GLU A 73 19.64 -2.13 -14.90
C GLU A 73 19.34 -2.20 -16.41
N ARG A 74 19.62 -1.11 -17.11
CA ARG A 74 19.73 -1.10 -18.57
C ARG A 74 21.08 -1.72 -18.92
N VAL A 75 21.08 -2.99 -19.31
CA VAL A 75 22.19 -3.57 -20.07
C VAL A 75 21.88 -3.35 -21.55
N ILE A 76 22.70 -2.53 -22.19
CA ILE A 76 22.84 -2.42 -23.66
C ILE A 76 23.86 -3.46 -24.08
#